data_AF-A0A8T1N4L0-F1
#
_entry.id   AF-A0A8T1N4L0-F1
#
_cell.length_a   1.000
_cell.length_b   1.000
_cell.length_c   1.000
_cell.angle_alpha   90.00
_cell.angle_beta   90.00
_cell.angle_gamma   90.00
#
_symmetry.space_group_name_H-M   'P 1'
#
loop_
_entity.id
_entity.type
_entity.pdbx_description
1 polymer ?
#
loop_
_entity_poly.entity_id
_entity_poly.type
_entity_poly.pdbx_seq_one_letter_code
_entity_poly.pdbx_strand_id
1 'polypeptide(L)'
;MVPFPFKLSSFPQISYTKEELTNVFKKNDINGDGKLSWLEMIAAFEELGSRWPWFRAKDGFAHADQGKNGYIDIKTELELLVDYAYKCNYTKKN
;
A
#
# COMPACT_ATOMS: atom_id res chain seq x y z
N MET A 1 -24.65 -12.81 -37.70
CA MET A 1 -23.28 -12.58 -37.18
C MET A 1 -23.16 -11.10 -36.89
N VAL A 2 -23.43 -10.68 -35.65
CA VAL A 2 -23.10 -9.33 -35.17
C VAL A 2 -21.91 -9.47 -34.22
N PRO A 3 -20.85 -8.65 -34.33
CA PRO A 3 -19.81 -8.65 -33.32
C PRO A 3 -20.46 -8.06 -32.07
N PHE A 4 -20.54 -8.86 -31.01
CA PHE A 4 -20.93 -8.37 -29.70
C PHE A 4 -19.91 -7.29 -29.31
N PRO A 5 -20.28 -6.01 -29.14
CA PRO A 5 -19.40 -5.09 -28.46
C PRO A 5 -19.47 -5.50 -26.99
N PHE A 6 -18.57 -6.38 -26.56
CA PHE A 6 -18.26 -6.52 -25.14
C PHE A 6 -17.61 -5.21 -24.70
N LYS A 7 -18.45 -4.20 -24.49
CA LYS A 7 -18.15 -3.08 -23.64
C LYS A 7 -18.00 -3.72 -22.27
N LEU A 8 -16.77 -4.10 -21.92
CA LEU A 8 -16.40 -4.44 -20.55
C LEU A 8 -16.93 -3.29 -19.71
N SER A 9 -18.01 -3.55 -18.99
CA SER A 9 -18.55 -2.63 -18.01
C SER A 9 -17.36 -2.23 -17.15
N SER A 10 -16.96 -0.95 -17.26
CA SER A 10 -15.97 -0.37 -16.38
C SER A 10 -16.60 -0.40 -15.00
N PHE A 11 -16.40 -1.51 -14.29
CA PHE A 11 -16.54 -1.51 -12.84
C PHE A 11 -15.66 -0.35 -12.39
N PRO A 12 -16.18 0.61 -11.60
CA PRO A 12 -15.33 1.61 -10.99
C PRO A 12 -14.30 0.84 -10.16
N GLN A 13 -13.09 0.70 -10.69
CA GLN A 13 -11.95 0.21 -9.93
C GLN A 13 -11.68 1.31 -8.92
N ILE A 14 -12.28 1.22 -7.74
CA ILE A 14 -12.08 2.20 -6.69
C ILE A 14 -10.63 2.03 -6.25
N SER A 15 -9.76 2.91 -6.72
CA SER A 15 -8.37 2.97 -6.28
C SER A 15 -8.31 3.53 -4.86
N TYR A 16 -7.25 3.18 -4.13
CA TYR A 16 -6.98 3.80 -2.85
C TYR A 16 -6.50 5.24 -3.03
N THR A 17 -7.03 6.17 -2.24
CA THR A 17 -6.46 7.51 -2.13
C THR A 17 -5.22 7.50 -1.22
N LYS A 18 -4.35 8.51 -1.32
CA LYS A 18 -3.20 8.64 -0.41
C LYS A 18 -3.61 8.66 1.06
N GLU A 19 -4.73 9.30 1.37
CA GLU A 19 -5.27 9.36 2.74
C GLU A 19 -5.70 7.97 3.24
N GLU A 20 -6.35 7.18 2.40
CA GLU A 20 -6.75 5.82 2.76
C GLU A 20 -5.53 4.90 2.94
N LEU A 21 -4.54 4.98 2.04
CA LEU A 21 -3.28 4.26 2.21
C LEU A 21 -2.59 4.65 3.52
N THR A 22 -2.54 5.95 3.82
CA THR A 22 -2.00 6.48 5.09
C THR A 22 -2.73 5.85 6.28
N ASN A 23 -4.05 5.74 6.22
CA ASN A 23 -4.85 5.16 7.28
C ASN A 23 -4.61 3.64 7.43
N VAL A 24 -4.48 2.91 6.32
CA VAL A 24 -4.14 1.47 6.33
C VAL A 24 -2.78 1.24 6.97
N PHE A 25 -1.76 2.01 6.58
CA PHE A 25 -0.43 1.90 7.18
C PHE A 25 -0.45 2.27 8.66
N LYS A 26 -1.10 3.37 9.06
CA LYS A 26 -1.23 3.75 10.48
C LYS A 26 -1.97 2.71 11.33
N LYS A 27 -2.98 2.05 10.76
CA LYS A 27 -3.75 1.01 11.46
C LYS A 27 -2.94 -0.28 11.66
N ASN A 28 -1.95 -0.52 10.81
CA ASN A 28 -1.07 -1.68 10.90
C ASN A 28 0.13 -1.48 11.85
N ASP A 29 0.29 -0.31 12.46
CA ASP A 29 1.16 -0.11 13.63
C ASP A 29 0.49 -0.77 14.85
N ILE A 30 0.70 -2.08 14.99
CA ILE A 30 0.00 -2.92 15.98
C ILE A 30 0.60 -2.70 17.37
N ASN A 31 1.92 -2.54 17.42
CA ASN A 31 2.63 -2.29 18.67
C ASN A 31 2.48 -0.82 19.14
N GLY A 32 2.03 0.09 18.27
CA GLY A 32 1.74 1.48 18.56
C GLY A 32 3.00 2.29 18.90
N ASP A 33 4.16 1.84 18.42
CA ASP A 33 5.44 2.49 18.72
C ASP A 33 5.72 3.70 17.81
N GLY A 34 4.80 4.00 16.88
CA GLY A 34 4.87 5.13 15.98
C GLY A 34 5.73 4.87 14.74
N LYS A 35 6.08 3.62 14.48
CA LYS A 35 6.91 3.21 13.34
C LYS A 35 6.46 1.83 12.83
N LEU A 36 6.60 1.62 11.53
CA LEU A 36 6.21 0.35 10.92
C LEU A 36 7.42 -0.57 10.84
N SER A 37 7.30 -1.71 11.53
CA SER A 37 8.25 -2.81 11.39
C SER A 37 8.05 -3.56 10.07
N TRP A 38 9.03 -4.42 9.75
CA TRP A 38 8.99 -5.27 8.56
C TRP A 38 7.69 -6.09 8.44
N LEU A 39 7.27 -6.72 9.54
CA LEU A 39 6.10 -7.59 9.56
C LEU A 39 4.78 -6.80 9.42
N GLU A 40 4.69 -5.65 10.08
CA GLU A 40 3.52 -4.77 10.02
C GLU A 40 3.33 -4.19 8.61
N MET A 41 4.44 -3.85 7.95
CA MET A 41 4.39 -3.40 6.57
C MET A 41 3.94 -4.50 5.61
N ILE A 42 4.40 -5.74 5.79
CA ILE A 42 3.92 -6.88 5.01
C ILE A 42 2.42 -7.07 5.20
N ALA A 43 1.94 -7.03 6.44
CA ALA A 43 0.52 -7.14 6.75
C ALA A 43 -0.29 -6.01 6.09
N ALA A 44 0.22 -4.78 6.10
CA ALA A 44 -0.41 -3.65 5.42
C ALA A 44 -0.53 -3.89 3.90
N PHE A 45 0.53 -4.37 3.24
CA PHE A 45 0.46 -4.69 1.80
C PHE A 45 -0.43 -5.89 1.50
N GLU A 46 -0.56 -6.83 2.43
CA GLU A 46 -1.50 -7.95 2.32
C GLU A 46 -2.96 -7.46 2.44
N GLU A 47 -3.25 -6.54 3.36
CA GLU A 47 -4.56 -5.86 3.50
C GLU A 47 -4.92 -5.06 2.23
N LEU A 48 -3.93 -4.43 1.59
CA LEU A 48 -4.09 -3.74 0.30
C LEU A 48 -4.31 -4.71 -0.89
N GLY A 49 -4.18 -6.02 -0.68
CA GLY A 49 -4.38 -7.04 -1.71
C GLY A 49 -3.18 -7.26 -2.62
N SER A 50 -1.97 -6.96 -2.15
CA SER A 50 -0.75 -7.22 -2.91
C SER A 50 -0.56 -8.71 -3.18
N ARG A 51 -0.19 -9.06 -4.43
CA ARG A 51 0.13 -10.43 -4.81
C ARG A 51 1.45 -10.94 -4.21
N TRP A 52 2.36 -10.03 -3.87
CA TRP A 52 3.68 -10.31 -3.32
C TRP A 52 3.98 -9.30 -2.20
N PRO A 53 3.33 -9.41 -1.03
CA PRO A 53 3.40 -8.39 0.01
C PRO A 53 4.81 -8.21 0.55
N TRP A 54 5.58 -9.28 0.74
CA TRP A 54 6.99 -9.22 1.17
C TRP A 54 7.90 -8.47 0.19
N PHE A 55 7.67 -8.62 -1.12
CA PHE A 55 8.46 -7.92 -2.14
C PHE A 55 8.11 -6.43 -2.17
N ARG A 56 6.82 -6.09 -2.05
CA ARG A 56 6.36 -4.69 -1.97
C ARG A 56 6.80 -3.99 -0.69
N ALA A 57 6.78 -4.70 0.43
CA ALA A 57 7.34 -4.21 1.69
C ALA A 57 8.83 -3.92 1.52
N LYS A 58 9.60 -4.84 0.91
CA LYS A 58 11.03 -4.63 0.63
C LYS A 58 11.30 -3.36 -0.17
N ASP A 59 10.60 -3.20 -1.29
CA ASP A 59 10.77 -2.05 -2.16
C ASP A 59 10.33 -0.76 -1.46
N GLY A 60 9.23 -0.80 -0.71
CA GLY A 60 8.76 0.35 0.06
C GLY A 60 9.74 0.74 1.16
N PHE A 61 10.37 -0.22 1.87
CA PHE A 61 11.45 0.05 2.81
C PHE A 61 12.63 0.72 2.13
N ALA A 62 13.09 0.16 1.00
CA ALA A 62 14.20 0.73 0.26
C ALA A 62 13.92 2.16 -0.24
N HIS A 63 12.66 2.53 -0.39
CA HIS A 63 12.24 3.86 -0.84
C HIS A 63 11.99 4.85 0.30
N ALA A 64 11.43 4.38 1.43
CA ALA A 64 10.95 5.23 2.51
C ALA A 64 11.88 5.28 3.73
N ASP A 65 12.66 4.22 4.01
CA ASP A 65 13.62 4.16 5.12
C ASP A 65 14.87 4.98 4.78
N GLN A 66 14.78 6.30 4.97
CA GLN A 66 15.90 7.21 4.78
C GLN A 66 16.90 7.08 5.95
N GLY A 67 16.39 6.76 7.14
CA GLY A 67 17.18 6.54 8.34
C GLY A 67 18.05 5.27 8.30
N LYS A 68 17.74 4.32 7.42
CA LYS A 68 18.31 2.96 7.35
C LYS A 68 18.29 2.25 8.70
N ASN A 69 17.25 2.49 9.48
CA ASN A 69 17.09 1.91 10.81
C ASN A 69 16.29 0.59 10.76
N GLY A 70 15.74 0.22 9.59
CA GLY A 70 14.91 -0.98 9.40
C GLY A 70 13.44 -0.80 9.82
N TYR A 71 13.00 0.44 10.04
CA TYR A 71 11.64 0.83 10.41
C TYR A 71 11.21 2.03 9.55
N ILE A 72 9.90 2.21 9.37
CA ILE A 72 9.36 3.42 8.72
C ILE A 72 8.69 4.29 9.77
N ASP A 73 9.24 5.47 10.03
CA ASP A 73 8.66 6.40 10.99
C ASP A 73 7.33 7.00 10.46
N ILE A 74 6.25 6.87 11.23
CA ILE A 74 4.90 7.33 10.84
C ILE A 74 4.84 8.84 10.62
N LYS A 75 5.71 9.60 11.31
CA LYS A 75 5.71 11.06 11.28
C LYS A 75 6.53 11.66 10.12
N THR A 76 7.61 11.01 9.73
CA THR A 76 8.62 11.58 8.82
C THR A 76 8.72 10.83 7.51
N GLU A 77 8.55 9.50 7.51
CA GLU A 77 8.85 8.64 6.36
C GLU A 77 7.59 8.03 5.72
N LEU A 78 6.48 7.99 6.45
CA LEU A 78 5.21 7.42 5.97
C LEU A 78 4.72 8.06 4.67
N GLU A 79 4.93 9.36 4.46
CA GLU A 79 4.49 10.03 3.23
C GLU A 79 5.19 9.44 2.00
N LEU A 80 6.48 9.14 2.08
CA LEU A 80 7.25 8.50 1.00
C LEU A 80 6.73 7.09 0.71
N LEU A 81 6.39 6.35 1.77
CA LEU A 81 5.80 5.03 1.64
C LEU A 81 4.42 5.08 0.97
N VAL A 82 3.58 6.04 1.38
CA VAL A 82 2.25 6.26 0.80
C VAL A 82 2.36 6.65 -0.67
N ASP A 83 3.33 7.50 -1.04
CA ASP A 83 3.58 7.83 -2.45
C ASP A 83 4.03 6.62 -3.26
N TYR A 84 4.89 5.75 -2.71
CA TYR A 84 5.26 4.48 -3.32
C TYR A 84 4.03 3.57 -3.50
N ALA A 85 3.22 3.39 -2.45
CA ALA A 85 2.02 2.55 -2.50
C ALA A 85 0.96 3.10 -3.47
N TYR A 86 0.82 4.42 -3.56
CA TYR A 86 -0.07 5.07 -4.52
C TYR A 86 0.37 4.80 -5.97
N LYS A 87 1.68 4.85 -6.25
CA LYS A 87 2.25 4.45 -7.55
C LYS A 87 2.03 2.98 -7.89
N CYS A 88 1.84 2.11 -6.90
CA CYS A 88 1.53 0.69 -7.12
C CYS A 88 0.09 0.46 -7.62
N ASN A 89 -0.78 1.48 -7.58
CA ASN A 89 -2.15 1.48 -8.11
C ASN A 89 -3.01 0.30 -7.61
N TYR A 90 -3.06 0.12 -6.29
CA TYR A 90 -3.91 -0.89 -5.66
C TYR A 90 -5.40 -0.58 -5.86
N THR A 91 -6.19 -1.63 -6.04
CA THR A 91 -7.63 -1.54 -6.29
C THR A 91 -8.41 -2.19 -5.16
N LYS A 92 -9.46 -1.52 -4.68
CA LYS A 92 -10.33 -2.07 -3.63
C LYS A 92 -11.16 -3.20 -4.23
N LYS A 93 -11.17 -4.35 -3.55
CA LYS A 93 -12.14 -5.39 -3.85
C LYS A 93 -13.49 -4.95 -3.30
N ASN A 94 -14.48 -4.92 -4.18
CA ASN A 94 -15.87 -4.57 -3.88
C ASN A 94 -16.64 -5.77 -3.32
#